data_AF-A0A1G3A302-F1
#
_entry.id   AF-A0A1G3A302-F1
#
_cell.length_a   1.000
_cell.length_b   1.000
_cell.length_c   1.000
_cell.angle_alpha   90.00
_cell.angle_beta   90.00
_cell.angle_gamma   90.00
#
_symmetry.space_group_name_H-M   'P 1'
#
loop_
_entity.id
_entity.type
_entity.pdbx_description
1 polymer ?
#
loop_
_entity_poly.entity_id
_entity_poly.type
_entity_poly.pdbx_seq_one_letter_code
_entity_poly.pdbx_strand_id
1 'polypeptide(L)'
;MGDVVDLINARTSVTGVSASLNGAQDGILLTRAGGGLIVVDEVNGGRTASQLGVYTGSGGSVSPLTGSDINPVVTKDTLLSDLYGGAGIGTSGISIANATADSTFSATLGPSVFGLTSTVETLLNAVNGSGTYAYAAINDEGTGIDIFSRLSGGRLTISEASATGTTATDLGLLSTLARAKLSELNGGVGVDSVDGFDLKIRRKDGGEIFIDVDNATTVQDVVNAIDSDPFLTAIINVAGGIEVTDTSSGAGNFRVENYNGSYAAANLGIEGVVTNAPGSLTISGAALTYVGVQPEGLFTALVALRNALMSNDPQGIGSAQKVLDSAQEKVLGARSKVGALVAGLEMTANRLEYENTELQKMMSDVKDIDFAEAATRLQLQQTILEAGMAVAARILQTSLLNYL
;
A
#
# COMPACT_ATOMS: atom_id res chain seq x y z
N MET A 1 -15.30 -9.64 3.86
CA MET A 1 -16.14 -10.59 3.10
C MET A 1 -16.40 -11.88 3.87
N GLY A 2 -15.38 -12.45 4.53
CA GLY A 2 -15.52 -13.63 5.40
C GLY A 2 -16.68 -13.50 6.39
N ASP A 3 -16.72 -12.40 7.14
CA ASP A 3 -17.82 -12.11 8.08
C ASP A 3 -19.23 -12.20 7.46
N VAL A 4 -19.38 -11.74 6.21
CA VAL A 4 -20.68 -11.79 5.51
C VAL A 4 -21.03 -13.21 5.11
N VAL A 5 -20.04 -13.97 4.61
CA VAL A 5 -20.19 -15.40 4.29
C VAL A 5 -20.59 -16.18 5.55
N ASP A 6 -19.90 -15.94 6.66
CA ASP A 6 -20.18 -16.58 7.95
C ASP A 6 -21.56 -16.21 8.48
N LEU A 7 -21.95 -14.94 8.36
CA LEU A 7 -23.26 -14.47 8.78
C LEU A 7 -24.38 -15.08 7.94
N ILE A 8 -24.18 -15.25 6.63
CA ILE A 8 -25.15 -15.96 5.76
C ILE A 8 -25.22 -17.42 6.19
N ASN A 9 -24.08 -18.12 6.27
CA ASN A 9 -24.02 -19.55 6.63
C ASN A 9 -24.65 -19.84 8.00
N ALA A 10 -24.40 -18.99 8.99
CA ALA A 10 -25.00 -19.10 10.32
C ALA A 10 -26.54 -19.01 10.28
N ARG A 11 -27.10 -18.24 9.35
CA ARG A 11 -28.55 -18.04 9.20
C ARG A 11 -29.23 -19.01 8.23
N THR A 12 -28.48 -19.67 7.35
CA THR A 12 -29.03 -20.58 6.32
C THR A 12 -28.77 -22.06 6.57
N SER A 13 -28.18 -22.41 7.72
CA SER A 13 -27.88 -23.79 8.12
C SER A 13 -29.07 -24.78 8.02
N VAL A 14 -30.31 -24.29 8.13
CA VAL A 14 -31.54 -25.09 8.04
C VAL A 14 -32.24 -25.04 6.67
N THR A 15 -31.84 -24.14 5.77
CA THR A 15 -32.49 -23.94 4.45
C THR A 15 -31.78 -24.65 3.31
N GLY A 16 -30.60 -25.21 3.59
CA GLY A 16 -29.75 -25.88 2.60
C GLY A 16 -28.97 -24.91 1.70
N VAL A 17 -29.00 -23.60 1.96
CA VAL A 17 -28.19 -22.60 1.26
C VAL A 17 -26.85 -22.44 1.98
N SER A 18 -25.76 -22.44 1.22
CA SER A 18 -24.40 -22.17 1.69
C SER A 18 -23.78 -21.03 0.91
N ALA A 19 -23.09 -20.15 1.61
CA ALA A 19 -22.26 -19.09 1.08
C ALA A 19 -20.78 -19.49 1.10
N SER A 20 -20.07 -19.12 0.05
CA SER A 20 -18.61 -19.12 -0.01
C SER A 20 -18.16 -17.91 -0.82
N LEU A 21 -16.86 -17.72 -1.00
CA LEU A 21 -16.36 -16.86 -2.06
C LEU A 21 -16.54 -17.54 -3.42
N ASN A 22 -16.66 -16.74 -4.48
CA ASN A 22 -16.67 -17.21 -5.86
C ASN A 22 -15.26 -17.66 -6.30
N GLY A 23 -15.16 -18.22 -7.51
CA GLY A 23 -13.88 -18.74 -8.02
C GLY A 23 -12.79 -17.68 -8.22
N ALA A 24 -13.17 -16.39 -8.36
CA ALA A 24 -12.25 -15.27 -8.49
C ALA A 24 -11.90 -14.62 -7.13
N GLN A 25 -12.51 -15.08 -6.02
CA GLN A 25 -12.39 -14.55 -4.67
C GLN A 25 -12.78 -13.07 -4.51
N ASP A 26 -13.50 -12.52 -5.48
CA ASP A 26 -13.89 -11.11 -5.55
C ASP A 26 -15.39 -10.89 -5.26
N GLY A 27 -16.16 -11.98 -5.14
CA GLY A 27 -17.60 -11.93 -4.89
C GLY A 27 -18.10 -13.10 -4.05
N ILE A 28 -19.38 -13.05 -3.67
CA ILE A 28 -20.02 -14.11 -2.86
C ILE A 28 -20.70 -15.13 -3.79
N LEU A 29 -20.43 -16.42 -3.58
CA LEU A 29 -21.11 -17.52 -4.22
C LEU A 29 -22.15 -18.12 -3.26
N LEU A 30 -23.41 -18.18 -3.70
CA LEU A 30 -24.47 -18.88 -2.98
C LEU A 30 -24.86 -20.16 -3.72
N THR A 31 -24.83 -21.27 -3.01
CA THR A 31 -25.20 -22.61 -3.49
C THR A 31 -26.33 -23.18 -2.64
N ARG A 32 -27.12 -24.11 -3.20
CA ARG A 32 -28.19 -24.78 -2.45
C ARG A 32 -28.12 -26.30 -2.61
N ALA A 33 -27.98 -27.01 -1.48
CA ALA A 33 -28.01 -28.46 -1.43
C ALA A 33 -29.38 -29.00 -1.89
N GLY A 34 -29.37 -30.03 -2.74
CA GLY A 34 -30.58 -30.66 -3.28
C GLY A 34 -31.17 -29.98 -4.53
N GLY A 35 -30.55 -28.91 -5.03
CA GLY A 35 -31.06 -28.14 -6.16
C GLY A 35 -32.24 -27.24 -5.79
N GLY A 36 -32.43 -26.16 -6.56
CA GLY A 36 -33.47 -25.16 -6.32
C GLY A 36 -32.95 -23.74 -6.48
N LEU A 37 -33.86 -22.83 -6.77
CA LEU A 37 -33.56 -21.43 -7.08
C LEU A 37 -33.23 -20.64 -5.81
N ILE A 38 -32.29 -19.71 -5.91
CA ILE A 38 -31.94 -18.73 -4.89
C ILE A 38 -32.45 -17.37 -5.35
N VAL A 39 -33.12 -16.66 -4.44
CA VAL A 39 -33.57 -15.28 -4.62
C VAL A 39 -32.94 -14.46 -3.51
N VAL A 40 -32.30 -13.36 -3.89
CA VAL A 40 -31.77 -12.39 -2.94
C VAL A 40 -32.35 -11.03 -3.30
N ASP A 41 -33.16 -10.50 -2.39
CA ASP A 41 -33.83 -9.22 -2.56
C ASP A 41 -33.36 -8.22 -1.50
N GLU A 42 -33.58 -6.94 -1.77
CA GLU A 42 -33.33 -5.87 -0.82
C GLU A 42 -34.47 -5.77 0.19
N VAL A 43 -34.15 -5.42 1.43
CA VAL A 43 -35.14 -5.28 2.51
C VAL A 43 -35.14 -3.84 3.04
N ASN A 44 -36.33 -3.31 3.36
CA ASN A 44 -36.51 -1.98 3.97
C ASN A 44 -35.87 -0.80 3.18
N GLY A 45 -35.80 -0.91 1.85
CA GLY A 45 -35.18 0.11 1.00
C GLY A 45 -33.64 0.11 1.03
N GLY A 46 -33.03 -0.93 1.58
CA GLY A 46 -31.58 -1.14 1.56
C GLY A 46 -31.02 -1.39 0.16
N ARG A 47 -29.68 -1.38 0.06
CA ARG A 47 -28.91 -1.72 -1.14
C ARG A 47 -27.83 -2.77 -0.85
N THR A 48 -27.95 -3.47 0.27
CA THR A 48 -26.92 -4.38 0.78
C THR A 48 -26.72 -5.55 -0.17
N ALA A 49 -27.78 -6.15 -0.71
CA ALA A 49 -27.64 -7.25 -1.66
C ALA A 49 -26.91 -6.83 -2.94
N SER A 50 -27.18 -5.61 -3.41
CA SER A 50 -26.56 -5.01 -4.60
C SER A 50 -25.10 -4.67 -4.34
N GLN A 51 -24.79 -4.11 -3.17
CA GLN A 51 -23.43 -3.78 -2.74
C GLN A 51 -22.57 -5.03 -2.50
N LEU A 52 -23.19 -6.14 -2.09
CA LEU A 52 -22.54 -7.44 -1.98
C LEU A 52 -22.49 -8.20 -3.31
N GLY A 53 -22.99 -7.61 -4.40
CA GLY A 53 -22.98 -8.22 -5.74
C GLY A 53 -23.91 -9.42 -5.91
N VAL A 54 -24.80 -9.70 -4.95
CA VAL A 54 -25.65 -10.91 -4.94
C VAL A 54 -27.12 -10.64 -5.25
N TYR A 55 -27.49 -9.39 -5.57
CA TYR A 55 -28.88 -9.04 -5.87
C TYR A 55 -29.38 -9.75 -7.15
N THR A 56 -30.49 -10.49 -7.05
CA THR A 56 -31.05 -11.22 -8.20
C THR A 56 -32.07 -10.41 -9.00
N GLY A 57 -32.47 -9.22 -8.54
CA GLY A 57 -33.60 -8.48 -9.13
C GLY A 57 -34.95 -8.97 -8.59
N SER A 58 -35.97 -8.12 -8.69
CA SER A 58 -37.34 -8.47 -8.29
C SER A 58 -37.86 -9.65 -9.11
N GLY A 59 -37.98 -10.82 -8.47
CA GLY A 59 -38.41 -12.08 -9.11
C GLY A 59 -37.31 -12.85 -9.85
N GLY A 60 -36.05 -12.40 -9.81
CA GLY A 60 -34.94 -13.16 -10.35
C GLY A 60 -34.64 -14.40 -9.50
N SER A 61 -34.26 -15.49 -10.16
CA SER A 61 -34.07 -16.79 -9.53
C SER A 61 -32.95 -17.53 -10.24
N VAL A 62 -31.84 -17.79 -9.55
CA VAL A 62 -30.64 -18.43 -10.10
C VAL A 62 -30.04 -19.43 -9.13
N SER A 63 -29.34 -20.46 -9.62
CA SER A 63 -28.64 -21.44 -8.79
C SER A 63 -27.58 -22.18 -9.61
N PRO A 64 -26.28 -22.11 -9.26
CA PRO A 64 -25.73 -21.28 -8.17
C PRO A 64 -25.82 -19.78 -8.51
N LEU A 65 -25.94 -18.94 -7.48
CA LEU A 65 -25.85 -17.49 -7.62
C LEU A 65 -24.39 -17.11 -7.42
N THR A 66 -23.73 -16.70 -8.49
CA THR A 66 -22.37 -16.16 -8.42
C THR A 66 -22.49 -14.64 -8.38
N GLY A 67 -22.11 -14.05 -7.24
CA GLY A 67 -22.10 -12.60 -7.08
C GLY A 67 -21.04 -11.94 -7.93
N SER A 68 -21.29 -10.69 -8.33
CA SER A 68 -20.32 -9.85 -9.03
C SER A 68 -19.14 -9.48 -8.12
N ASP A 69 -18.03 -9.12 -8.75
CA ASP A 69 -16.88 -8.50 -8.09
C ASP A 69 -17.33 -7.28 -7.26
N ILE A 70 -17.03 -7.32 -5.95
CA ILE A 70 -17.37 -6.26 -5.01
C ILE A 70 -16.22 -5.27 -4.77
N ASN A 71 -15.09 -5.44 -5.47
CA ASN A 71 -13.87 -4.62 -5.39
C ASN A 71 -13.51 -4.25 -3.93
N PRO A 72 -13.25 -5.23 -3.05
CA PRO A 72 -12.95 -4.96 -1.66
C PRO A 72 -11.64 -4.16 -1.56
N VAL A 73 -11.68 -3.03 -0.86
CA VAL A 73 -10.50 -2.21 -0.59
C VAL A 73 -9.90 -2.54 0.77
N VAL A 74 -8.57 -2.56 0.83
CA VAL A 74 -7.79 -2.66 2.06
C VAL A 74 -7.89 -1.34 2.81
N THR A 75 -8.27 -1.41 4.08
CA THR A 75 -8.27 -0.27 4.99
C THR A 75 -7.31 -0.55 6.16
N LYS A 76 -7.10 0.47 6.99
CA LYS A 76 -6.30 0.34 8.22
C LYS A 76 -6.88 -0.68 9.20
N ASP A 77 -8.20 -0.82 9.22
CA ASP A 77 -8.92 -1.72 10.11
C ASP A 77 -9.04 -3.15 9.57
N THR A 78 -8.68 -3.38 8.29
CA THR A 78 -8.67 -4.72 7.69
C THR A 78 -7.74 -5.64 8.49
N LEU A 79 -8.23 -6.82 8.87
CA LEU A 79 -7.40 -7.85 9.50
C LEU A 79 -6.45 -8.46 8.46
N LEU A 80 -5.23 -8.79 8.89
CA LEU A 80 -4.26 -9.45 8.02
C LEU A 80 -4.73 -10.86 7.58
N SER A 81 -5.54 -11.51 8.42
CA SER A 81 -6.20 -12.78 8.09
C SER A 81 -7.31 -12.65 7.06
N ASP A 82 -7.89 -11.46 6.87
CA ASP A 82 -8.94 -11.19 5.87
C ASP A 82 -8.38 -10.89 4.47
N LEU A 83 -7.06 -10.67 4.36
CA LEU A 83 -6.41 -10.44 3.07
C LEU A 83 -6.53 -11.67 2.17
N TYR A 84 -6.42 -11.45 0.86
CA TYR A 84 -6.54 -12.50 -0.16
C TYR A 84 -7.83 -13.33 -0.05
N GLY A 85 -8.96 -12.64 0.11
CA GLY A 85 -10.26 -13.30 0.26
C GLY A 85 -10.35 -14.16 1.52
N GLY A 86 -9.69 -13.76 2.61
CA GLY A 86 -9.66 -14.55 3.85
C GLY A 86 -8.74 -15.77 3.82
N ALA A 87 -7.92 -15.94 2.77
CA ALA A 87 -6.81 -16.88 2.80
C ALA A 87 -5.74 -16.43 3.82
N GLY A 88 -5.67 -15.12 4.08
CA GLY A 88 -4.71 -14.51 4.98
C GLY A 88 -3.30 -14.48 4.40
N ILE A 89 -2.32 -14.33 5.29
CA ILE A 89 -0.90 -14.32 4.97
C ILE A 89 -0.14 -15.19 5.97
N GLY A 90 1.07 -15.62 5.62
CA GLY A 90 2.00 -16.24 6.55
C GLY A 90 2.25 -15.33 7.76
N THR A 91 2.45 -15.92 8.94
CA THR A 91 2.58 -15.18 10.21
C THR A 91 4.00 -15.13 10.75
N SER A 92 4.98 -15.71 10.03
CA SER A 92 6.38 -15.78 10.46
C SER A 92 7.06 -14.41 10.56
N GLY A 93 6.60 -13.44 9.77
CA GLY A 93 7.07 -12.07 9.79
C GLY A 93 8.01 -11.70 8.66
N ILE A 94 8.50 -10.45 8.68
CA ILE A 94 9.38 -9.90 7.64
C ILE A 94 10.65 -9.30 8.25
N SER A 95 11.75 -9.40 7.52
CA SER A 95 12.99 -8.68 7.83
C SER A 95 13.15 -7.50 6.87
N ILE A 96 13.41 -6.32 7.43
CA ILE A 96 13.55 -5.06 6.70
C ILE A 96 14.95 -4.53 6.95
N ALA A 97 15.67 -4.17 5.90
CA ALA A 97 16.93 -3.47 6.03
C ALA A 97 17.01 -2.32 5.03
N ASN A 98 17.62 -1.22 5.45
CA ASN A 98 17.86 -0.05 4.63
C ASN A 98 19.27 0.46 4.90
N ALA A 99 20.10 0.59 3.87
CA ALA A 99 21.45 1.08 4.08
C ALA A 99 21.99 1.95 2.98
N THR A 100 22.85 2.86 3.39
CA THR A 100 23.78 3.59 2.52
C THR A 100 25.11 2.81 2.43
N ALA A 101 26.09 3.35 1.70
CA ALA A 101 27.44 2.79 1.65
C ALA A 101 28.11 2.68 3.04
N ASP A 102 27.71 3.51 4.00
CA ASP A 102 28.42 3.70 5.27
C ASP A 102 27.58 3.32 6.51
N SER A 103 26.29 2.99 6.35
CA SER A 103 25.40 2.76 7.50
C SER A 103 24.23 1.87 7.14
N THR A 104 23.95 0.87 7.99
CA THR A 104 22.87 -0.10 7.85
C THR A 104 21.87 0.04 8.99
N PHE A 105 20.58 0.08 8.65
CA PHE A 105 19.47 0.09 9.60
C PHE A 105 18.56 -1.10 9.31
N SER A 106 18.49 -2.05 10.23
CA SER A 106 17.73 -3.30 10.06
C SER A 106 16.78 -3.56 11.23
N ALA A 107 15.64 -4.18 10.92
CA ALA A 107 14.68 -4.66 11.90
C ALA A 107 13.99 -5.93 11.40
N THR A 108 13.75 -6.87 12.29
CA THR A 108 12.90 -8.04 12.02
C THR A 108 11.58 -7.86 12.75
N LEU A 109 10.49 -7.83 11.99
CA LEU A 109 9.13 -7.75 12.49
C LEU A 109 8.57 -9.17 12.55
N GLY A 110 8.46 -9.73 13.75
CA GLY A 110 8.04 -11.13 13.95
C GLY A 110 6.51 -11.33 14.06
N PRO A 111 6.08 -12.53 14.49
CA PRO A 111 4.67 -12.93 14.52
C PRO A 111 3.73 -12.06 15.35
N SER A 112 4.25 -11.27 16.30
CA SER A 112 3.44 -10.32 17.06
C SER A 112 2.83 -9.21 16.20
N VAL A 113 3.45 -8.90 15.05
CA VAL A 113 2.93 -7.92 14.09
C VAL A 113 1.98 -8.58 13.09
N PHE A 114 2.27 -9.82 12.68
CA PHE A 114 1.57 -10.55 11.61
C PHE A 114 0.60 -11.63 12.13
N GLY A 115 0.09 -11.48 13.35
CA GLY A 115 -0.86 -12.42 13.94
C GLY A 115 -2.22 -12.41 13.24
N LEU A 116 -3.01 -13.46 13.46
CA LEU A 116 -4.34 -13.62 12.84
C LEU A 116 -5.35 -12.54 13.24
N THR A 117 -5.12 -11.86 14.36
CA THR A 117 -5.96 -10.75 14.86
C THR A 117 -5.32 -9.38 14.62
N SER A 118 -4.16 -9.34 13.99
CA SER A 118 -3.48 -8.08 13.68
C SER A 118 -4.17 -7.40 12.50
N THR A 119 -4.17 -6.07 12.53
CA THR A 119 -4.71 -5.23 11.46
C THR A 119 -3.61 -4.74 10.54
N VAL A 120 -4.00 -4.28 9.35
CA VAL A 120 -3.11 -3.54 8.44
C VAL A 120 -2.51 -2.32 9.14
N GLU A 121 -3.26 -1.61 9.99
CA GLU A 121 -2.71 -0.49 10.79
C GLU A 121 -1.54 -0.93 11.68
N THR A 122 -1.66 -2.10 12.33
CA THR A 122 -0.60 -2.64 13.18
C THR A 122 0.68 -2.88 12.37
N LEU A 123 0.54 -3.46 11.17
CA LEU A 123 1.64 -3.66 10.23
C LEU A 123 2.27 -2.32 9.81
N LEU A 124 1.44 -1.36 9.37
CA LEU A 124 1.94 -0.05 8.90
C LEU A 124 2.71 0.67 10.01
N ASN A 125 2.17 0.67 11.23
CA ASN A 125 2.82 1.30 12.38
C ASN A 125 4.12 0.59 12.75
N ALA A 126 4.16 -0.75 12.69
CA ALA A 126 5.37 -1.53 12.96
C ALA A 126 6.48 -1.24 11.95
N VAL A 127 6.16 -1.16 10.65
CA VAL A 127 7.15 -0.80 9.62
C VAL A 127 7.61 0.64 9.79
N ASN A 128 6.68 1.60 9.91
CA ASN A 128 6.98 3.02 10.04
C ASN A 128 7.76 3.37 11.32
N GLY A 129 7.58 2.58 12.38
CA GLY A 129 8.25 2.70 13.66
C GLY A 129 9.53 1.86 13.81
N SER A 130 9.92 1.09 12.80
CA SER A 130 11.02 0.11 12.90
C SER A 130 12.42 0.72 13.04
N GLY A 131 12.58 2.03 12.80
CA GLY A 131 13.89 2.69 12.79
C GLY A 131 14.73 2.41 11.54
N THR A 132 14.21 1.67 10.57
CA THR A 132 14.88 1.34 9.29
C THR A 132 14.75 2.44 8.24
N TYR A 133 14.08 3.56 8.54
CA TYR A 133 13.69 4.57 7.55
C TYR A 133 12.84 4.01 6.39
N ALA A 134 12.24 2.83 6.55
CA ALA A 134 11.18 2.35 5.67
C ALA A 134 9.87 3.11 5.97
N TYR A 135 9.08 3.35 4.94
CA TYR A 135 7.74 3.91 5.04
C TYR A 135 6.74 3.03 4.32
N ALA A 136 5.80 2.48 5.08
CA ALA A 136 4.69 1.69 4.58
C ALA A 136 3.41 2.51 4.52
N ALA A 137 2.67 2.35 3.41
CA ALA A 137 1.33 2.88 3.22
C ALA A 137 0.48 1.90 2.41
N ILE A 138 -0.85 1.99 2.54
CA ILE A 138 -1.76 1.35 1.59
C ILE A 138 -1.59 2.06 0.25
N ASN A 139 -1.52 1.32 -0.85
CA ASN A 139 -1.38 1.90 -2.18
C ASN A 139 -2.62 2.75 -2.56
N ASP A 140 -2.46 3.64 -3.55
CA ASP A 140 -3.52 4.56 -3.96
C ASP A 140 -4.78 3.82 -4.45
N GLU A 141 -4.61 2.62 -5.00
CA GLU A 141 -5.69 1.74 -5.46
C GLU A 141 -6.42 1.01 -4.32
N GLY A 142 -5.88 1.01 -3.09
CA GLY A 142 -6.45 0.27 -1.96
C GLY A 142 -6.40 -1.25 -2.13
N THR A 143 -5.54 -1.77 -2.99
CA THR A 143 -5.41 -3.20 -3.32
C THR A 143 -4.22 -3.88 -2.64
N GLY A 144 -3.33 -3.11 -2.02
CA GLY A 144 -2.10 -3.63 -1.42
C GLY A 144 -1.37 -2.64 -0.53
N ILE A 145 -0.15 -3.00 -0.16
CA ILE A 145 0.72 -2.21 0.71
C ILE A 145 2.00 -1.92 -0.05
N ASP A 146 2.37 -0.64 -0.13
CA ASP A 146 3.65 -0.21 -0.67
C ASP A 146 4.62 0.12 0.46
N ILE A 147 5.89 -0.22 0.29
CA ILE A 147 6.97 0.15 1.22
C ILE A 147 8.11 0.84 0.47
N PHE A 148 8.45 2.04 0.92
CA PHE A 148 9.47 2.88 0.30
C PHE A 148 10.60 3.23 1.27
N SER A 149 11.80 3.45 0.74
CA SER A 149 12.90 4.02 1.50
C SER A 149 12.71 5.53 1.65
N ARG A 150 12.79 6.04 2.88
CA ARG A 150 12.99 7.47 3.18
C ARG A 150 14.46 7.84 3.39
N LEU A 151 15.36 6.86 3.30
CA LEU A 151 16.80 7.05 3.44
C LEU A 151 17.40 7.43 2.07
N SER A 152 17.86 8.67 1.94
CA SER A 152 18.47 9.15 0.71
C SER A 152 19.73 8.36 0.34
N GLY A 153 19.74 7.78 -0.87
CA GLY A 153 20.82 6.90 -1.31
C GLY A 153 20.84 5.54 -0.60
N GLY A 154 19.81 5.24 0.20
CA GLY A 154 19.64 3.97 0.88
C GLY A 154 19.02 2.91 -0.04
N ARG A 155 19.51 1.68 0.02
CA ARG A 155 18.88 0.51 -0.59
C ARG A 155 17.99 -0.18 0.45
N LEU A 156 16.68 -0.17 0.21
CA LEU A 156 15.71 -0.94 0.97
C LEU A 156 15.70 -2.39 0.46
N THR A 157 15.87 -3.33 1.39
CA THR A 157 15.66 -4.77 1.18
C THR A 157 14.61 -5.27 2.18
N ILE A 158 13.76 -6.16 1.69
CA ILE A 158 12.73 -6.85 2.47
C ILE A 158 12.84 -8.32 2.10
N SER A 159 12.88 -9.17 3.11
CA SER A 159 12.90 -10.64 3.00
C SER A 159 11.94 -11.25 4.02
N GLU A 160 11.75 -12.56 3.93
CA GLU A 160 11.10 -13.33 5.01
C GLU A 160 11.92 -13.24 6.30
N ALA A 161 11.24 -13.25 7.45
CA ALA A 161 11.89 -13.32 8.76
C ALA A 161 12.32 -14.74 9.15
N SER A 162 11.91 -15.75 8.39
CA SER A 162 12.21 -17.17 8.65
C SER A 162 12.19 -17.97 7.35
N ALA A 163 13.01 -19.02 7.30
CA ALA A 163 13.18 -19.98 6.21
C ALA A 163 11.89 -20.55 5.63
N THR A 164 10.91 -20.84 6.48
CA THR A 164 9.63 -21.42 6.07
C THR A 164 8.52 -20.37 6.05
N GLY A 165 8.87 -19.10 6.23
CA GLY A 165 7.95 -17.97 6.19
C GLY A 165 7.53 -17.65 4.77
N THR A 166 6.29 -17.21 4.62
CA THR A 166 5.73 -16.70 3.36
C THR A 166 5.17 -15.29 3.52
N THR A 167 5.36 -14.64 4.65
CA THR A 167 4.70 -13.36 4.99
C THR A 167 5.04 -12.26 3.97
N ALA A 168 6.31 -12.06 3.64
CA ALA A 168 6.73 -11.04 2.68
C ALA A 168 6.29 -11.40 1.25
N THR A 169 6.30 -12.70 0.92
CA THR A 169 5.86 -13.26 -0.36
C THR A 169 4.38 -13.05 -0.57
N ASP A 170 3.58 -13.43 0.42
CA ASP A 170 2.13 -13.30 0.43
C ASP A 170 1.76 -11.82 0.33
N LEU A 171 2.47 -10.92 1.02
CA LEU A 171 2.23 -9.47 0.89
C LEU A 171 2.79 -8.86 -0.42
N GLY A 172 3.52 -9.62 -1.24
CA GLY A 172 4.16 -9.11 -2.45
C GLY A 172 5.32 -8.14 -2.20
N LEU A 173 5.87 -8.13 -0.98
CA LEU A 173 6.85 -7.16 -0.50
C LEU A 173 8.30 -7.60 -0.65
N LEU A 174 8.56 -8.84 -1.08
CA LEU A 174 9.92 -9.32 -1.31
C LEU A 174 10.70 -8.36 -2.21
N SER A 175 11.90 -7.99 -1.76
CA SER A 175 12.78 -7.12 -2.55
C SER A 175 13.05 -7.70 -3.94
N THR A 176 13.28 -6.83 -4.92
CA THR A 176 13.55 -7.25 -6.31
C THR A 176 14.71 -8.25 -6.39
N LEU A 177 15.70 -8.15 -5.49
CA LEU A 177 16.79 -9.12 -5.38
C LEU A 177 16.33 -10.45 -4.78
N ALA A 178 15.47 -10.45 -3.76
CA ALA A 178 14.90 -11.70 -3.21
C ALA A 178 14.14 -12.50 -4.28
N ARG A 179 13.45 -11.79 -5.17
CA ARG A 179 12.72 -12.36 -6.31
C ARG A 179 13.59 -12.67 -7.51
N ALA A 180 14.86 -12.23 -7.53
CA ALA A 180 15.75 -12.45 -8.65
C ALA A 180 15.99 -13.95 -8.83
N LYS A 181 15.85 -14.43 -10.06
CA LYS A 181 16.13 -15.84 -10.36
C LYS A 181 17.63 -16.10 -10.25
N LEU A 182 18.01 -17.27 -9.76
CA LEU A 182 19.40 -17.68 -9.68
C LEU A 182 20.09 -17.63 -11.05
N SER A 183 19.36 -18.01 -12.11
CA SER A 183 19.83 -17.95 -13.50
C SER A 183 20.11 -16.53 -14.01
N GLU A 184 19.57 -15.49 -13.37
CA GLU A 184 19.72 -14.09 -13.78
C GLU A 184 20.85 -13.37 -13.02
N LEU A 185 21.49 -14.06 -12.07
CA LEU A 185 22.61 -13.53 -11.30
C LEU A 185 23.90 -13.52 -12.12
N ASN A 186 24.90 -12.79 -11.64
CA ASN A 186 26.23 -12.69 -12.22
C ASN A 186 26.23 -12.25 -13.68
N GLY A 187 25.36 -11.29 -14.02
CA GLY A 187 25.19 -10.81 -15.39
C GLY A 187 24.45 -11.79 -16.32
N GLY A 188 23.62 -12.67 -15.75
CA GLY A 188 22.88 -13.70 -16.49
C GLY A 188 23.68 -14.98 -16.74
N VAL A 189 24.85 -15.13 -16.11
CA VAL A 189 25.61 -16.39 -16.10
C VAL A 189 24.96 -17.41 -15.17
N GLY A 190 24.29 -16.94 -14.12
CA GLY A 190 23.61 -17.77 -13.15
C GLY A 190 24.45 -18.14 -11.94
N VAL A 191 23.93 -19.07 -11.16
CA VAL A 191 24.63 -19.75 -10.06
C VAL A 191 24.88 -21.18 -10.51
N ASP A 192 26.13 -21.62 -10.37
CA ASP A 192 26.52 -22.99 -10.69
C ASP A 192 25.80 -23.98 -9.76
N SER A 193 25.29 -25.07 -10.33
CA SER A 193 24.69 -26.18 -9.58
C SER A 193 25.13 -27.52 -10.16
N VAL A 194 25.32 -28.50 -9.28
CA VAL A 194 25.75 -29.86 -9.62
C VAL A 194 24.90 -30.83 -8.83
N ASP A 195 24.37 -31.87 -9.48
CA ASP A 195 23.57 -32.94 -8.85
C ASP A 195 24.05 -33.29 -7.43
N GLY A 196 23.24 -32.90 -6.45
CA GLY A 196 23.51 -33.13 -5.03
C GLY A 196 23.75 -31.82 -4.26
N PHE A 197 24.62 -31.86 -3.26
CA PHE A 197 24.90 -30.66 -2.45
C PHE A 197 25.93 -29.77 -3.13
N ASP A 198 25.70 -28.46 -3.13
CA ASP A 198 26.50 -27.48 -3.85
C ASP A 198 27.44 -26.68 -2.95
N LEU A 199 27.03 -26.43 -1.71
CA LEU A 199 27.84 -25.70 -0.75
C LEU A 199 27.76 -26.32 0.64
N LYS A 200 28.82 -26.08 1.42
CA LYS A 200 28.98 -26.61 2.77
C LYS A 200 29.24 -25.47 3.74
N ILE A 201 28.44 -25.42 4.80
CA ILE A 201 28.56 -24.48 5.89
C ILE A 201 29.05 -25.21 7.13
N ARG A 202 30.12 -24.73 7.74
CA ARG A 202 30.63 -25.20 9.03
C ARG A 202 30.35 -24.15 10.09
N ARG A 203 29.52 -24.53 11.06
CA ARG A 203 29.22 -23.73 12.25
C ARG A 203 30.39 -23.78 13.24
N LYS A 204 30.48 -22.79 14.11
CA LYS A 204 31.53 -22.69 15.14
C LYS A 204 31.37 -23.75 16.25
N ASP A 205 30.22 -24.39 16.39
CA ASP A 205 30.03 -25.55 17.25
C ASP A 205 30.56 -26.86 16.63
N GLY A 206 31.04 -26.80 15.38
CA GLY A 206 31.57 -27.92 14.61
C GLY A 206 30.52 -28.64 13.75
N GLY A 207 29.25 -28.21 13.79
CA GLY A 207 28.22 -28.75 12.91
C GLY A 207 28.48 -28.42 11.44
N GLU A 208 28.27 -29.40 10.56
CA GLU A 208 28.35 -29.23 9.12
C GLU A 208 26.95 -29.30 8.51
N ILE A 209 26.62 -28.33 7.67
CA ILE A 209 25.37 -28.26 6.91
C ILE A 209 25.72 -28.26 5.44
N PHE A 210 24.96 -29.01 4.66
CA PHE A 210 25.09 -29.08 3.22
C PHE A 210 23.84 -28.50 2.59
N ILE A 211 24.02 -27.60 1.64
CA ILE A 211 22.93 -26.91 0.95
C ILE A 211 22.98 -27.31 -0.52
N ASP A 212 21.84 -27.75 -1.02
CA ASP A 212 21.56 -28.08 -2.41
C ASP A 212 20.79 -26.88 -3.00
N VAL A 213 21.29 -26.33 -4.11
CA VAL A 213 20.65 -25.22 -4.83
C VAL A 213 19.96 -25.67 -6.12
N ASP A 214 19.96 -26.97 -6.46
CA ASP A 214 19.31 -27.51 -7.65
C ASP A 214 17.80 -27.26 -7.64
N ASN A 215 17.19 -27.24 -6.45
CA ASN A 215 15.76 -27.01 -6.26
C ASN A 215 15.41 -25.54 -6.00
N ALA A 216 16.41 -24.66 -5.91
CA ALA A 216 16.21 -23.24 -5.70
C ALA A 216 15.96 -22.54 -7.05
N THR A 217 14.96 -21.66 -7.13
CA THR A 217 14.70 -20.86 -8.34
C THR A 217 15.17 -19.41 -8.17
N THR A 218 15.10 -18.89 -6.95
CA THR A 218 15.34 -17.49 -6.60
C THR A 218 16.40 -17.33 -5.50
N VAL A 219 16.91 -16.11 -5.32
CA VAL A 219 17.79 -15.78 -4.19
C VAL A 219 17.11 -16.07 -2.85
N GLN A 220 15.80 -15.83 -2.73
CA GLN A 220 15.06 -16.12 -1.50
C GLN A 220 15.03 -17.63 -1.20
N ASP A 221 14.95 -18.49 -2.21
CA ASP A 221 14.97 -19.95 -1.99
C ASP A 221 16.30 -20.40 -1.36
N VAL A 222 17.42 -19.81 -1.79
CA VAL A 222 18.74 -20.07 -1.19
C VAL A 222 18.82 -19.55 0.24
N VAL A 223 18.34 -18.34 0.47
CA VAL A 223 18.26 -17.77 1.83
C VAL A 223 17.46 -18.69 2.75
N ASN A 224 16.30 -19.16 2.28
CA ASN A 224 15.45 -20.09 3.01
C ASN A 224 16.13 -21.43 3.27
N ALA A 225 16.85 -21.97 2.29
CA ALA A 225 17.58 -23.22 2.45
C ALA A 225 18.66 -23.12 3.55
N ILE A 226 19.39 -21.99 3.61
CA ILE A 226 20.40 -21.75 4.65
C ILE A 226 19.74 -21.54 6.03
N ASP A 227 18.68 -20.74 6.08
CA ASP A 227 17.95 -20.39 7.31
C ASP A 227 17.16 -21.59 7.89
N SER A 228 17.08 -22.71 7.17
CA SER A 228 16.44 -23.94 7.65
C SER A 228 17.19 -24.62 8.79
N ASP A 229 18.49 -24.33 8.97
CA ASP A 229 19.25 -24.77 10.14
C ASP A 229 18.90 -23.89 11.35
N PRO A 230 18.56 -24.48 12.52
CA PRO A 230 18.07 -23.72 13.68
C PRO A 230 19.09 -22.78 14.32
N PHE A 231 20.36 -22.83 13.90
CA PHE A 231 21.42 -21.97 14.41
C PHE A 231 22.01 -21.05 13.34
N LEU A 232 21.55 -21.14 12.10
CA LEU A 232 21.90 -20.19 11.06
C LEU A 232 20.78 -19.17 10.90
N THR A 233 21.17 -17.95 10.56
CA THR A 233 20.26 -16.92 10.09
C THR A 233 20.75 -16.38 8.77
N ALA A 234 19.96 -16.48 7.71
CA ALA A 234 20.31 -15.90 6.42
C ALA A 234 19.34 -14.77 6.06
N ILE A 235 19.90 -13.65 5.60
CA ILE A 235 19.14 -12.50 5.13
C ILE A 235 19.77 -11.93 3.87
N ILE A 236 18.98 -11.19 3.08
CA ILE A 236 19.53 -10.38 2.00
C ILE A 236 19.99 -9.06 2.59
N ASN A 237 21.31 -8.89 2.60
CA ASN A 237 21.90 -7.67 3.07
C ASN A 237 21.63 -6.51 2.11
N VAL A 238 21.84 -5.33 2.65
CA VAL A 238 21.62 -4.05 2.00
C VAL A 238 22.60 -3.72 0.88
N ALA A 239 23.76 -4.38 0.82
CA ALA A 239 24.65 -4.30 -0.33
C ALA A 239 24.08 -5.07 -1.53
N GLY A 240 23.00 -5.84 -1.33
CA GLY A 240 22.43 -6.73 -2.32
C GLY A 240 23.17 -8.07 -2.38
N GLY A 241 23.85 -8.46 -1.31
CA GLY A 241 24.41 -9.79 -1.13
C GLY A 241 23.61 -10.62 -0.13
N ILE A 242 23.94 -11.89 0.02
CA ILE A 242 23.41 -12.72 1.11
C ILE A 242 24.31 -12.55 2.33
N GLU A 243 23.74 -12.34 3.51
CA GLU A 243 24.45 -12.36 4.78
C GLU A 243 24.00 -13.57 5.59
N VAL A 244 24.98 -14.33 6.07
CA VAL A 244 24.74 -15.55 6.85
C VAL A 244 25.36 -15.38 8.23
N THR A 245 24.57 -15.60 9.27
CA THR A 245 24.96 -15.48 10.67
C THR A 245 24.84 -16.81 11.39
N ASP A 246 25.91 -17.23 12.06
CA ASP A 246 25.93 -18.38 12.96
C ASP A 246 25.71 -17.94 14.40
N THR A 247 24.61 -18.44 15.00
CA THR A 247 24.16 -18.16 16.36
C THR A 247 24.44 -19.30 17.35
N SER A 248 25.10 -20.38 16.91
CA SER A 248 25.42 -21.54 17.75
C SER A 248 26.31 -21.18 18.96
N SER A 249 26.55 -22.13 19.86
CA SER A 249 27.48 -21.97 20.99
C SER A 249 28.71 -22.83 20.75
N GLY A 250 29.80 -22.21 20.29
CA GLY A 250 31.03 -22.91 19.94
C GLY A 250 32.22 -21.95 19.84
N ALA A 251 33.42 -22.52 19.86
CA ALA A 251 34.70 -21.80 19.77
C ALA A 251 35.46 -22.11 18.46
N GLY A 252 34.79 -22.75 17.50
CA GLY A 252 35.31 -22.98 16.16
C GLY A 252 35.22 -21.74 15.28
N ASN A 253 35.62 -21.90 14.02
CA ASN A 253 35.45 -20.87 12.99
C ASN A 253 34.12 -21.09 12.27
N PHE A 254 33.45 -20.01 11.89
CA PHE A 254 32.31 -20.06 10.98
C PHE A 254 32.82 -19.99 9.54
N ARG A 255 32.35 -20.87 8.66
CA ARG A 255 32.93 -21.03 7.32
C ARG A 255 31.89 -21.50 6.31
N VAL A 256 31.91 -20.90 5.13
CA VAL A 256 31.07 -21.28 3.97
C VAL A 256 32.03 -21.59 2.82
N GLU A 257 31.90 -22.77 2.22
CA GLU A 257 32.78 -23.24 1.15
C GLU A 257 31.96 -23.87 0.02
N ASN A 258 32.50 -23.77 -1.20
CA ASN A 258 32.07 -24.57 -2.33
C ASN A 258 32.16 -26.08 -2.02
N TYR A 259 31.24 -26.87 -2.54
CA TYR A 259 31.18 -28.32 -2.31
C TYR A 259 30.86 -29.08 -3.59
N ASN A 260 31.24 -30.36 -3.64
CA ASN A 260 30.96 -31.28 -4.77
C ASN A 260 31.40 -30.78 -6.17
N GLY A 261 32.32 -29.83 -6.25
CA GLY A 261 32.76 -29.23 -7.52
C GLY A 261 31.86 -28.10 -8.05
N SER A 262 30.78 -27.76 -7.34
CA SER A 262 29.94 -26.59 -7.59
C SER A 262 30.63 -25.32 -7.10
N TYR A 263 30.47 -24.23 -7.85
CA TYR A 263 30.93 -22.88 -7.46
C TYR A 263 29.82 -22.01 -6.84
N ALA A 264 28.73 -22.62 -6.36
CA ALA A 264 27.56 -21.91 -5.83
C ALA A 264 27.91 -20.89 -4.75
N ALA A 265 28.74 -21.23 -3.76
CA ALA A 265 29.07 -20.30 -2.66
C ALA A 265 29.82 -19.06 -3.16
N ALA A 266 30.70 -19.22 -4.15
CA ALA A 266 31.39 -18.11 -4.79
C ALA A 266 30.44 -17.27 -5.66
N ASN A 267 29.56 -17.91 -6.43
CA ASN A 267 28.58 -17.23 -7.30
C ASN A 267 27.51 -16.47 -6.51
N LEU A 268 27.18 -16.94 -5.31
CA LEU A 268 26.30 -16.28 -4.35
C LEU A 268 27.04 -15.23 -3.51
N GLY A 269 28.37 -15.10 -3.69
CA GLY A 269 29.21 -14.13 -3.00
C GLY A 269 29.42 -14.40 -1.51
N ILE A 270 29.08 -15.60 -1.01
CA ILE A 270 29.11 -15.96 0.42
C ILE A 270 30.25 -16.89 0.83
N GLU A 271 31.13 -17.28 -0.09
CA GLU A 271 32.31 -18.07 0.24
C GLU A 271 33.24 -17.29 1.20
N GLY A 272 33.59 -17.87 2.34
CA GLY A 272 34.41 -17.17 3.33
C GLY A 272 34.61 -17.90 4.66
N VAL A 273 35.46 -17.31 5.50
CA VAL A 273 35.71 -17.77 6.87
C VAL A 273 35.76 -16.60 7.83
N VAL A 274 35.07 -16.74 8.96
CA VAL A 274 35.17 -15.84 10.11
C VAL A 274 35.81 -16.61 11.25
N THR A 275 36.94 -16.11 11.72
CA THR A 275 37.69 -16.74 12.83
C THR A 275 36.95 -16.54 14.14
N ASN A 276 37.04 -17.56 15.01
CA ASN A 276 36.44 -17.59 16.34
C ASN A 276 36.44 -16.23 17.06
N ALA A 277 35.24 -15.71 17.34
CA ALA A 277 35.00 -14.52 18.14
C ALA A 277 33.79 -14.75 19.08
N PRO A 278 33.70 -14.01 20.21
CA PRO A 278 32.56 -14.08 21.11
C PRO A 278 31.28 -13.61 20.41
N GLY A 279 30.15 -14.29 20.66
CA GLY A 279 28.85 -13.92 20.09
C GLY A 279 28.56 -14.59 18.74
N SER A 280 27.61 -14.05 17.99
CA SER A 280 27.26 -14.54 16.65
C SER A 280 28.35 -14.19 15.64
N LEU A 281 28.61 -15.07 14.68
CA LEU A 281 29.60 -14.84 13.62
C LEU A 281 28.89 -14.66 12.29
N THR A 282 29.27 -13.63 11.52
CA THR A 282 28.54 -13.24 10.31
C THR A 282 29.48 -13.17 9.10
N ILE A 283 29.10 -13.85 8.02
CA ILE A 283 29.70 -13.68 6.68
C ILE A 283 28.75 -12.78 5.89
N SER A 284 29.21 -11.57 5.58
CA SER A 284 28.49 -10.66 4.70
C SER A 284 28.96 -10.88 3.27
N GLY A 285 28.10 -11.47 2.44
CA GLY A 285 28.41 -11.75 1.05
C GLY A 285 28.46 -10.51 0.18
N ALA A 286 29.20 -10.62 -0.93
CA ALA A 286 29.33 -9.57 -1.92
C ALA A 286 27.99 -9.25 -2.60
N ALA A 287 27.87 -8.01 -3.10
CA ALA A 287 26.69 -7.57 -3.84
C ALA A 287 26.46 -8.44 -5.08
N LEU A 288 25.30 -9.07 -5.16
CA LEU A 288 24.86 -9.84 -6.31
C LEU A 288 24.45 -8.88 -7.42
N THR A 289 25.04 -9.07 -8.58
CA THR A 289 24.61 -8.39 -9.81
C THR A 289 23.51 -9.22 -10.43
N TYR A 290 22.32 -8.64 -10.61
CA TYR A 290 21.20 -9.27 -11.29
C TYR A 290 20.61 -8.28 -12.30
N VAL A 291 19.99 -8.80 -13.36
CA VAL A 291 19.53 -8.01 -14.51
C VAL A 291 18.24 -7.20 -14.21
N GLY A 292 17.85 -7.04 -12.93
CA GLY A 292 16.58 -6.43 -12.52
C GLY A 292 16.65 -5.00 -11.99
N VAL A 293 15.48 -4.36 -11.97
CA VAL A 293 15.25 -2.92 -11.77
C VAL A 293 15.57 -2.47 -10.34
N GLN A 294 16.49 -1.50 -10.19
CA GLN A 294 16.74 -0.81 -8.91
C GLN A 294 15.67 0.25 -8.61
N PRO A 295 15.41 0.59 -7.34
CA PRO A 295 14.44 1.62 -6.97
C PRO A 295 14.77 2.98 -7.62
N GLU A 296 13.80 3.52 -8.35
CA GLU A 296 13.95 4.75 -9.14
C GLU A 296 13.64 6.00 -8.31
N GLY A 297 14.67 6.65 -7.77
CA GLY A 297 14.54 7.95 -7.12
C GLY A 297 15.60 8.93 -7.61
N LEU A 298 15.25 10.22 -7.73
CA LEU A 298 16.19 11.27 -8.17
C LEU A 298 17.47 11.29 -7.31
N PHE A 299 17.30 11.26 -5.99
CA PHE A 299 18.44 11.27 -5.06
C PHE A 299 19.23 9.96 -5.11
N THR A 300 18.58 8.83 -5.32
CA THR A 300 19.24 7.53 -5.55
C THR A 300 20.07 7.57 -6.83
N ALA A 301 19.53 8.14 -7.90
CA ALA A 301 20.23 8.29 -9.18
C ALA A 301 21.45 9.24 -9.07
N LEU A 302 21.31 10.35 -8.33
CA LEU A 302 22.42 11.28 -8.06
C LEU A 302 23.52 10.63 -7.21
N VAL A 303 23.16 9.82 -6.20
CA VAL A 303 24.12 9.06 -5.39
C VAL A 303 24.80 7.97 -6.22
N ALA A 304 24.04 7.26 -7.06
CA ALA A 304 24.60 6.27 -7.98
C ALA A 304 25.58 6.91 -8.97
N LEU A 305 25.22 8.06 -9.55
CA LEU A 305 26.09 8.83 -10.44
C LEU A 305 27.36 9.28 -9.71
N ARG A 306 27.23 9.84 -8.50
CA ARG A 306 28.39 10.23 -7.68
C ARG A 306 29.33 9.06 -7.45
N ASN A 307 28.80 7.92 -7.02
CA ASN A 307 29.61 6.73 -6.73
C ASN A 307 30.29 6.21 -7.99
N ALA A 308 29.58 6.15 -9.12
CA ALA A 308 30.14 5.72 -10.41
C ALA A 308 31.24 6.67 -10.91
N LEU A 309 31.09 7.99 -10.68
CA LEU A 309 32.14 8.97 -10.97
C LEU A 309 33.36 8.79 -10.06
N MET A 310 33.15 8.49 -8.77
CA MET A 310 34.23 8.27 -7.80
C MET A 310 35.00 6.97 -8.08
N SER A 311 34.31 5.91 -8.53
CA SER A 311 34.92 4.63 -8.89
C SER A 311 35.42 4.56 -10.34
N ASN A 312 35.25 5.65 -11.11
CA ASN A 312 35.57 5.71 -12.53
C ASN A 312 34.93 4.56 -13.34
N ASP A 313 33.64 4.32 -13.12
CA ASP A 313 32.82 3.29 -13.78
C ASP A 313 31.90 3.89 -14.87
N PRO A 314 32.26 3.79 -16.17
CA PRO A 314 31.47 4.34 -17.27
C PRO A 314 30.09 3.68 -17.45
N GLN A 315 29.94 2.40 -17.08
CA GLN A 315 28.66 1.68 -17.21
C GLN A 315 27.69 2.13 -16.11
N GLY A 316 28.20 2.32 -14.89
CA GLY A 316 27.45 2.91 -13.77
C GLY A 316 26.95 4.32 -14.09
N ILE A 317 27.77 5.16 -14.73
CA ILE A 317 27.38 6.51 -15.17
C ILE A 317 26.22 6.45 -16.18
N GLY A 318 26.30 5.60 -17.20
CA GLY A 318 25.26 5.46 -18.21
C GLY A 318 23.94 4.93 -17.63
N SER A 319 24.01 4.03 -16.65
CA SER A 319 22.83 3.53 -15.95
C SER A 319 22.19 4.62 -15.07
N ALA A 320 23.00 5.39 -14.34
CA ALA A 320 22.51 6.50 -13.53
C ALA A 320 21.84 7.59 -14.37
N GLN A 321 22.34 7.88 -15.57
CA GLN A 321 21.72 8.83 -16.50
C GLN A 321 20.28 8.43 -16.87
N LYS A 322 20.04 7.16 -17.22
CA LYS A 322 18.68 6.68 -17.56
C LYS A 322 17.70 6.86 -16.40
N VAL A 323 18.16 6.63 -15.17
CA VAL A 323 17.32 6.82 -13.97
C VAL A 323 17.08 8.31 -13.70
N LEU A 324 18.07 9.18 -13.96
CA LEU A 324 17.88 10.63 -13.88
C LEU A 324 16.85 11.14 -14.89
N ASP A 325 16.86 10.62 -16.12
CA ASP A 325 15.88 10.97 -17.15
C ASP A 325 14.44 10.59 -16.70
N SER A 326 14.24 9.36 -16.21
CA SER A 326 12.95 8.92 -15.64
C SER A 326 12.53 9.79 -14.45
N ALA A 327 13.46 10.11 -13.55
CA ALA A 327 13.19 10.98 -12.40
C ALA A 327 12.78 12.40 -12.84
N GLN A 328 13.40 12.93 -13.89
CA GLN A 328 13.04 14.22 -14.48
C GLN A 328 11.63 14.20 -15.06
N GLU A 329 11.24 13.13 -15.77
CA GLU A 329 9.88 12.94 -16.28
C GLU A 329 8.85 12.92 -15.14
N LYS A 330 9.13 12.22 -14.04
CA LYS A 330 8.25 12.19 -12.85
C LYS A 330 8.06 13.59 -12.24
N VAL A 331 9.13 14.38 -12.11
CA VAL A 331 9.05 15.76 -11.60
C VAL A 331 8.25 16.65 -12.55
N LEU A 332 8.46 16.53 -13.86
CA LEU A 332 7.68 17.24 -14.87
C LEU A 332 6.20 16.86 -14.79
N GLY A 333 5.89 15.57 -14.64
CA GLY A 333 4.52 15.07 -14.45
C GLY A 333 3.84 15.65 -13.20
N ALA A 334 4.54 15.66 -12.07
CA ALA A 334 4.04 16.26 -10.83
C ALA A 334 3.79 17.76 -10.99
N ARG A 335 4.72 18.50 -11.62
CA ARG A 335 4.56 19.93 -11.91
C ARG A 335 3.37 20.19 -12.84
N SER A 336 3.13 19.34 -13.82
CA SER A 336 1.96 19.42 -14.70
C SER A 336 0.65 19.22 -13.94
N LYS A 337 0.57 18.25 -13.02
CA LYS A 337 -0.60 18.05 -12.15
C LYS A 337 -0.88 19.27 -11.29
N VAL A 338 0.15 19.87 -10.68
CA VAL A 338 0.01 21.11 -9.90
C VAL A 338 -0.47 22.26 -10.79
N GLY A 339 0.07 22.40 -12.00
CA GLY A 339 -0.39 23.39 -12.97
C GLY A 339 -1.87 23.26 -13.32
N ALA A 340 -2.35 22.03 -13.55
CA ALA A 340 -3.78 21.77 -13.80
C ALA A 340 -4.65 22.10 -12.58
N LEU A 341 -4.18 21.80 -11.36
CA LEU A 341 -4.89 22.15 -10.12
C LEU A 341 -5.01 23.67 -9.96
N VAL A 342 -3.91 24.42 -10.21
CA VAL A 342 -3.91 25.89 -10.14
C VAL A 342 -4.91 26.47 -11.14
N ALA A 343 -4.91 26.01 -12.39
CA ALA A 343 -5.89 26.44 -13.38
C ALA A 343 -7.34 26.11 -12.96
N GLY A 344 -7.57 24.94 -12.36
CA GLY A 344 -8.86 24.56 -11.79
C GLY A 344 -9.33 25.45 -10.64
N LEU A 345 -8.40 25.82 -9.75
CA LEU A 345 -8.66 26.74 -8.65
C LEU A 345 -8.94 28.15 -9.16
N GLU A 346 -8.22 28.63 -10.17
CA GLU A 346 -8.48 29.94 -10.81
C GLU A 346 -9.86 29.98 -11.46
N MET A 347 -10.26 28.93 -12.20
CA MET A 347 -11.61 28.83 -12.77
C MET A 347 -12.69 28.82 -11.68
N THR A 348 -12.45 28.10 -10.59
CA THR A 348 -13.37 28.03 -9.45
C THR A 348 -13.48 29.37 -8.73
N ALA A 349 -12.35 30.07 -8.53
CA ALA A 349 -12.30 31.39 -7.92
C ALA A 349 -13.10 32.41 -8.74
N ASN A 350 -12.87 32.47 -10.06
CA ASN A 350 -13.63 33.35 -10.96
C ASN A 350 -15.14 33.05 -10.90
N ARG A 351 -15.52 31.77 -10.91
CA ARG A 351 -16.93 31.37 -10.78
C ARG A 351 -17.55 31.83 -9.46
N LEU A 352 -16.85 31.65 -8.35
CA LEU A 352 -17.32 32.11 -7.04
C LEU A 352 -17.46 33.64 -6.97
N GLU A 353 -16.58 34.38 -7.64
CA GLU A 353 -16.68 35.84 -7.74
C GLU A 353 -17.93 36.28 -8.52
N TYR A 354 -18.21 35.63 -9.65
CA TYR A 354 -19.45 35.85 -10.41
C TYR A 354 -20.70 35.47 -9.60
N GLU A 355 -20.71 34.29 -8.96
CA GLU A 355 -21.84 33.84 -8.14
C GLU A 355 -22.08 34.80 -6.95
N ASN A 356 -21.04 35.29 -6.30
CA ASN A 356 -21.16 36.25 -5.20
C ASN A 356 -21.75 37.59 -5.68
N THR A 357 -21.30 38.09 -6.84
CA THR A 357 -21.84 39.32 -7.45
C THR A 357 -23.33 39.18 -7.80
N GLU A 358 -23.73 38.05 -8.40
CA GLU A 358 -25.14 37.77 -8.70
C GLU A 358 -25.99 37.61 -7.43
N LEU A 359 -25.47 36.94 -6.40
CA LEU A 359 -26.15 36.83 -5.10
C LEU A 359 -26.33 38.20 -4.44
N GLN A 360 -25.34 39.09 -4.52
CA GLN A 360 -25.45 40.47 -4.02
C GLN A 360 -26.52 41.24 -4.79
N LYS A 361 -26.59 41.09 -6.11
CA LYS A 361 -27.62 41.71 -6.95
C LYS A 361 -29.01 41.20 -6.62
N MET A 362 -29.21 39.88 -6.53
CA MET A 362 -30.48 39.29 -6.11
C MET A 362 -30.87 39.74 -4.69
N MET A 363 -29.91 39.87 -3.79
CA MET A 363 -30.18 40.39 -2.45
C MET A 363 -30.58 41.87 -2.48
N SER A 364 -29.94 42.69 -3.31
CA SER A 364 -30.30 44.10 -3.54
C SER A 364 -31.71 44.22 -4.13
N ASP A 365 -32.06 43.44 -5.16
CA ASP A 365 -33.39 43.43 -5.77
C ASP A 365 -34.50 43.06 -4.77
N VAL A 366 -34.21 42.20 -3.77
CA VAL A 366 -35.18 41.78 -2.75
C VAL A 366 -35.22 42.71 -1.54
N LYS A 367 -34.08 43.29 -1.12
CA LYS A 367 -33.98 44.06 0.13
C LYS A 367 -33.97 45.57 -0.06
N ASP A 368 -33.39 46.06 -1.16
CA ASP A 368 -33.18 47.48 -1.34
C ASP A 368 -34.46 48.13 -1.83
N ILE A 369 -34.77 49.28 -1.23
CA ILE A 369 -35.94 50.06 -1.61
C ILE A 369 -35.58 50.92 -2.83
N ASP A 370 -36.43 50.91 -3.85
CA ASP A 370 -36.33 51.90 -4.91
C ASP A 370 -36.68 53.28 -4.33
N PHE A 371 -35.66 54.10 -4.10
CA PHE A 371 -35.82 55.42 -3.51
C PHE A 371 -36.71 56.34 -4.34
N ALA A 372 -36.74 56.19 -5.67
CA ALA A 372 -37.61 56.99 -6.53
C ALA A 372 -39.08 56.58 -6.34
N GLU A 373 -39.37 55.28 -6.31
CA GLU A 373 -40.74 54.80 -6.04
C GLU A 373 -41.16 55.11 -4.60
N ALA A 374 -40.30 54.92 -3.61
CA ALA A 374 -40.60 55.21 -2.21
C ALA A 374 -40.82 56.71 -1.97
N ALA A 375 -40.01 57.59 -2.58
CA ALA A 375 -40.19 59.04 -2.47
C ALA A 375 -41.50 59.50 -3.10
N THR A 376 -41.88 58.96 -4.26
CA THR A 376 -43.16 59.31 -4.90
C THR A 376 -44.36 58.84 -4.09
N ARG A 377 -44.31 57.60 -3.55
CA ARG A 377 -45.35 57.08 -2.64
C ARG A 377 -45.44 57.90 -1.35
N LEU A 378 -44.31 58.29 -0.76
CA LEU A 378 -44.29 59.14 0.43
C LEU A 378 -44.92 60.51 0.15
N GLN A 379 -44.56 61.16 -0.96
CA GLN A 379 -45.12 62.44 -1.35
C GLN A 379 -46.65 62.35 -1.58
N LEU A 380 -47.11 61.27 -2.23
CA LEU A 380 -48.54 60.98 -2.39
C LEU A 380 -49.23 60.80 -1.04
N GLN A 381 -48.64 60.02 -0.12
CA GLN A 381 -49.19 59.83 1.23
C GLN A 381 -49.24 61.14 2.03
N GLN A 382 -48.23 62.00 1.94
CA GLN A 382 -48.24 63.32 2.56
C GLN A 382 -49.36 64.19 1.98
N THR A 383 -49.52 64.21 0.66
CA THR A 383 -50.59 64.96 -0.02
C THR A 383 -51.98 64.46 0.41
N ILE A 384 -52.17 63.14 0.50
CA ILE A 384 -53.42 62.52 0.96
C ILE A 384 -53.67 62.85 2.45
N LEU A 385 -52.63 62.80 3.28
CA LEU A 385 -52.73 63.13 4.71
C LEU A 385 -53.12 64.59 4.91
N GLU A 386 -52.50 65.52 4.19
CA GLU A 386 -52.86 66.95 4.21
C GLU A 386 -54.31 67.16 3.75
N ALA A 387 -54.72 66.50 2.67
CA ALA A 387 -56.10 66.54 2.19
C ALA A 387 -57.09 65.95 3.23
N GLY A 388 -56.74 64.83 3.86
CA GLY A 388 -57.53 64.19 4.92
C GLY A 388 -57.66 65.07 6.17
N MET A 389 -56.56 65.70 6.59
CA MET A 389 -56.54 66.68 7.68
C MET A 389 -57.40 67.91 7.34
N ALA A 390 -57.36 68.39 6.09
CA ALA A 390 -58.21 69.49 5.63
C ALA A 390 -59.70 69.11 5.64
N VAL A 391 -60.05 67.88 5.25
CA VAL A 391 -61.42 67.36 5.33
C VAL A 391 -61.87 67.20 6.78
N ALA A 392 -61.02 66.63 7.65
CA ALA A 392 -61.30 66.49 9.08
C ALA A 392 -61.52 67.85 9.76
N ALA A 393 -60.69 68.85 9.43
CA ALA A 393 -60.86 70.23 9.91
C ALA A 393 -62.20 70.85 9.45
N ARG A 394 -62.63 70.59 8.21
CA ARG A 394 -63.95 71.04 7.70
C ARG A 394 -65.12 70.36 8.43
N ILE A 395 -65.02 69.05 8.69
CA ILE A 395 -66.04 68.30 9.47
C ILE A 395 -66.11 68.79 10.92
N LEU A 396 -64.97 69.09 11.54
CA LEU A 396 -64.91 69.64 12.89
C LEU A 396 -65.45 71.09 12.97
N GLN A 397 -65.38 71.86 11.88
CA GLN A 397 -66.01 73.20 11.80
C GLN A 397 -67.52 73.18 11.60
N THR A 398 -68.10 72.10 11.06
CA THR A 398 -69.55 71.88 11.06
C THR A 398 -70.01 71.43 12.45
N SER A 399 -70.07 72.36 13.39
CA SER A 399 -70.68 72.15 14.70
C SER A 399 -72.21 72.15 14.58
N LEU A 400 -72.87 71.26 15.33
CA LEU A 400 -74.33 71.29 15.55
C LEU A 400 -74.83 72.67 16.07
N LEU A 401 -73.94 73.53 16.56
CA LEU A 401 -74.23 74.93 16.91
C LEU A 401 -74.42 75.88 15.72
N ASN A 402 -74.12 75.48 14.48
CA ASN A 402 -74.43 76.29 13.29
C ASN A 402 -75.84 76.01 12.73
N TYR A 403 -76.55 75.01 13.30
CA TYR A 403 -77.90 74.61 12.88
C TYR A 403 -78.97 74.85 13.96
N LEU A 404 -78.57 75.36 15.13
CA LEU A 404 -79.44 75.95 16.15
C LEU A 404 -79.17 77.46 16.18
#